data_AF-E9PPZ7-F1
#
_entry.id   AF-E9PPZ7-F1
#
_cell.length_a   1.000
_cell.length_b   1.000
_cell.length_c   1.000
_cell.angle_alpha   90.00
_cell.angle_beta   90.00
_cell.angle_gamma   90.00
#
_symmetry.space_group_name_H-M   'P 1'
#
loop_
_entity.id
_entity.type
_entity.pdbx_description
1 polymer ?
#
loop_
_entity_poly.entity_id
_entity_poly.type
_entity_poly.pdbx_seq_one_letter_code
_entity_poly.pdbx_strand_id
1 'polypeptide(L)'
;MEKDLCVKGWNWGTVKFGGQLLSFDIGDQPVFEIPLSNVSQCTTGKNEVTLEFHQNDDAEVSLMEVRFYVPPTQEDGVDPVEAFAQNVL
;
A
#
# COMPACT_ATOMS: atom_id res chain seq x y z
N MET A 1 12.29 -17.95 7.60
CA MET A 1 12.24 -17.24 8.89
C MET A 1 10.93 -16.47 8.87
N GLU A 2 10.04 -16.70 9.83
CA GLU A 2 8.84 -15.87 9.97
C GLU A 2 9.28 -14.43 10.28
N LYS A 3 8.71 -13.44 9.57
CA LYS A 3 8.96 -12.03 9.87
C LYS A 3 8.07 -11.63 11.05
N ASP A 4 8.66 -11.04 12.08
CA ASP A 4 7.88 -10.47 13.19
C ASP A 4 7.09 -9.25 12.71
N LEU A 5 5.76 -9.35 12.77
CA LEU A 5 4.85 -8.27 12.36
C LEU A 5 4.77 -7.17 13.42
N CYS A 6 4.56 -5.94 12.97
CA CYS A 6 4.32 -4.81 13.86
C CYS A 6 2.88 -4.85 14.42
N VAL A 7 2.74 -5.10 15.72
CA VAL A 7 1.44 -5.17 16.42
C VAL A 7 1.12 -3.90 17.24
N LYS A 8 1.80 -2.79 16.96
CA LYS A 8 1.65 -1.53 17.72
C LYS A 8 0.36 -0.77 17.42
N GLY A 9 -0.35 -1.12 16.35
CA GLY A 9 -1.56 -0.42 15.88
C GLY A 9 -1.30 0.99 15.31
N TRP A 10 -0.03 1.30 14.99
CA TRP A 10 0.36 2.57 14.39
C TRP A 10 0.05 2.57 12.90
N ASN A 11 -0.21 3.74 12.33
CA ASN A 11 -0.56 3.92 10.91
C ASN A 11 0.38 4.88 10.16
N TRP A 12 1.50 5.28 10.77
CA TRP A 12 2.55 6.06 10.12
C TRP A 12 3.75 5.15 9.84
N GLY A 13 4.20 5.14 8.60
CA GLY A 13 5.17 4.17 8.13
C GLY A 13 5.60 4.44 6.70
N THR A 14 6.22 3.46 6.08
CA THR A 14 6.74 3.54 4.72
C THR A 14 6.15 2.43 3.87
N VAL A 15 5.64 2.79 2.69
CA VAL A 15 5.29 1.81 1.68
C VAL A 15 6.55 1.44 0.90
N LYS A 16 6.77 0.13 0.72
CA LYS A 16 7.87 -0.43 -0.05
C LYS A 16 7.32 -1.39 -1.09
N PHE A 17 7.87 -1.35 -2.30
CA PHE A 17 7.55 -2.26 -3.38
C PHE A 17 8.69 -3.27 -3.55
N GLY A 18 8.33 -4.56 -3.58
CA GLY A 18 9.25 -5.67 -3.78
C GLY A 18 8.72 -6.63 -4.84
N GLY A 19 8.98 -6.33 -6.12
CA GLY A 19 8.33 -7.04 -7.23
C GLY A 19 6.81 -6.82 -7.20
N GLN A 20 6.02 -7.88 -7.28
CA GLN A 20 4.55 -7.82 -7.25
C GLN A 20 3.95 -7.73 -5.84
N LEU A 21 4.68 -7.16 -4.88
CA LEU A 21 4.27 -7.08 -3.48
C LEU A 21 4.46 -5.65 -2.95
N LEU A 22 3.39 -5.10 -2.38
CA LEU A 22 3.43 -3.88 -1.59
C LEU A 22 3.54 -4.26 -0.10
N SER A 23 4.51 -3.70 0.61
CA SER A 23 4.65 -3.82 2.08
C SER A 23 4.43 -2.46 2.73
N PHE A 24 3.66 -2.41 3.81
CA PHE A 24 3.60 -1.24 4.69
C PHE A 24 4.38 -1.53 5.97
N ASP A 25 5.48 -0.80 6.16
CA ASP A 25 6.43 -1.03 7.26
C ASP A 25 6.38 0.11 8.29
N ILE A 26 6.56 -0.24 9.56
CA ILE A 26 6.78 0.72 10.65
C ILE A 26 8.17 0.49 11.21
N GLY A 27 9.11 1.35 10.82
CA GLY A 27 10.53 1.08 10.97
C GLY A 27 10.93 -0.07 10.05
N ASP A 28 11.56 -1.09 10.63
CA ASP A 28 11.99 -2.30 9.89
C ASP A 28 11.01 -3.48 10.03
N GLN A 29 9.83 -3.25 10.63
CA GLN A 29 8.83 -4.28 10.84
C GLN A 29 7.64 -4.11 9.88
N PRO A 30 7.33 -5.10 9.03
CA PRO A 30 6.12 -5.06 8.21
C PRO A 30 4.86 -5.14 9.09
N VAL A 31 3.84 -4.37 8.73
CA VAL A 31 2.50 -4.44 9.33
C VAL A 31 1.63 -5.38 8.50
N PHE A 32 1.62 -5.17 7.18
CA PHE A 32 0.91 -6.00 6.22
C PHE A 32 1.61 -5.98 4.87
N GLU A 33 1.32 -7.00 4.08
CA GLU A 33 1.76 -7.13 2.70
C GLU A 33 0.53 -7.33 1.80
N ILE A 34 0.49 -6.67 0.65
CA ILE A 34 -0.58 -6.76 -0.35
C ILE A 34 0.03 -7.26 -1.65
N PRO A 35 -0.34 -8.46 -2.13
CA PRO A 35 -0.02 -8.88 -3.49
C PRO A 35 -0.69 -7.96 -4.50
N LEU A 36 0.08 -7.40 -5.42
CA LEU A 36 -0.45 -6.48 -6.43
C LEU A 36 -1.45 -7.18 -7.39
N SER A 37 -1.34 -8.50 -7.54
CA SER A 37 -2.31 -9.31 -8.28
C SER A 37 -3.73 -9.27 -7.70
N ASN A 38 -3.89 -8.84 -6.44
CA ASN A 38 -5.19 -8.73 -5.79
C ASN A 38 -5.82 -7.34 -5.96
N VAL A 39 -5.04 -6.36 -6.43
CA VAL A 39 -5.50 -4.99 -6.69
C VAL A 39 -6.19 -4.97 -8.05
N SER A 40 -7.46 -4.57 -8.06
CA SER A 40 -8.27 -4.46 -9.28
C SER A 40 -8.11 -3.09 -9.95
N GLN A 41 -7.99 -2.04 -9.14
CA GLN A 41 -7.85 -0.68 -9.61
C GLN A 41 -7.01 0.15 -8.64
N CYS A 42 -6.21 1.06 -9.20
CA CYS A 42 -5.43 2.05 -8.45
C CYS A 42 -5.83 3.45 -8.92
N THR A 43 -6.34 4.28 -8.01
CA THR A 43 -6.69 5.67 -8.30
C THR A 43 -5.90 6.63 -7.43
N THR A 44 -5.60 7.82 -7.96
CA THR A 44 -4.80 8.84 -7.30
C THR A 44 -5.64 10.07 -6.98
N GLY A 45 -5.42 10.64 -5.80
CA GLY A 45 -5.97 11.93 -5.36
C GLY A 45 -4.86 12.84 -4.86
N LYS A 46 -5.23 14.03 -4.37
CA LYS A 46 -4.26 14.95 -3.79
C LYS A 46 -3.66 14.34 -2.51
N ASN A 47 -2.38 13.95 -2.56
CA ASN A 47 -1.67 13.26 -1.47
C ASN A 47 -2.33 11.92 -1.06
N GLU A 48 -3.06 11.28 -1.96
CA GLU A 48 -3.79 10.04 -1.67
C GLU A 48 -3.59 9.02 -2.79
N VAL A 49 -3.40 7.76 -2.43
CA VAL A 49 -3.49 6.63 -3.35
C VAL A 49 -4.53 5.66 -2.80
N THR A 50 -5.50 5.31 -3.64
CA THR A 50 -6.58 4.39 -3.32
C THR A 50 -6.37 3.10 -4.10
N LEU A 51 -6.27 1.98 -3.38
CA LEU A 51 -6.24 0.63 -3.92
C LEU A 51 -7.60 -0.01 -3.73
N GLU A 52 -8.23 -0.40 -4.83
CA GLU A 52 -9.45 -1.18 -4.84
C GLU A 52 -9.09 -2.64 -5.15
N PHE A 53 -9.78 -3.58 -4.50
CA PHE A 53 -9.44 -5.01 -4.59
C PHE A 53 -10.46 -5.78 -5.43
N HIS A 54 -10.03 -6.90 -5.98
CA HIS A 54 -10.97 -7.87 -6.55
C HIS A 54 -11.88 -8.42 -5.44
N GLN A 55 -13.18 -8.46 -5.71
CA GLN A 55 -14.13 -9.12 -4.81
C GLN A 55 -13.83 -10.61 -4.76
N ASN A 56 -13.89 -11.17 -3.55
CA ASN A 56 -13.75 -12.60 -3.31
C ASN A 56 -15.02 -13.10 -2.63
N ASP A 57 -15.92 -13.70 -3.41
CA ASP A 57 -17.20 -14.22 -2.92
C ASP A 57 -17.04 -15.45 -2.00
N ASP A 58 -15.85 -16.07 -1.99
CA ASP A 58 -15.53 -17.21 -1.11
C ASP A 58 -15.08 -16.77 0.30
N ALA A 59 -14.89 -15.46 0.53
CA ALA A 59 -14.50 -14.93 1.83
C ALA A 59 -15.70 -14.35 2.59
N GLU A 60 -15.86 -14.71 3.88
CA GLU A 60 -16.91 -14.14 4.74
C GLU A 60 -16.73 -12.63 4.98
N VAL A 61 -15.48 -12.16 5.00
CA VAL A 61 -15.11 -10.76 5.14
C VAL A 61 -14.17 -10.38 4.00
N SER A 62 -14.56 -9.36 3.23
CA SER A 62 -13.83 -8.91 2.05
C SER A 62 -13.32 -7.49 2.21
N LEU A 63 -12.02 -7.31 2.01
CA LEU A 63 -11.38 -6.00 1.94
C LEU A 63 -11.71 -5.37 0.59
N MET A 64 -12.40 -4.24 0.58
CA MET A 64 -12.88 -3.59 -0.66
C MET A 64 -11.92 -2.52 -1.17
N GLU A 65 -11.47 -1.65 -0.27
CA GLU A 65 -10.61 -0.50 -0.57
C GLU A 65 -9.61 -0.28 0.57
N VAL A 66 -8.39 0.13 0.22
CA VAL A 66 -7.41 0.73 1.14
C VAL A 66 -6.95 2.05 0.56
N ARG A 67 -6.94 3.10 1.38
CA ARG A 67 -6.43 4.42 1.00
C ARG A 67 -5.23 4.81 1.83
N PHE A 68 -4.14 5.15 1.16
CA PHE A 68 -2.92 5.66 1.75
C PHE A 68 -2.87 7.17 1.62
N TYR A 69 -2.48 7.83 2.71
CA TYR A 69 -1.95 9.20 2.63
C TYR A 69 -0.49 9.12 2.18
N VAL A 70 -0.14 9.90 1.15
CA VAL A 70 1.21 10.01 0.62
C VAL A 70 1.73 11.42 0.93
N PRO A 71 2.67 11.58 1.88
CA PRO A 71 3.22 12.88 2.22
C PRO A 71 3.90 13.53 1.00
N PRO A 72 3.74 14.85 0.80
CA PRO A 72 4.49 15.55 -0.24
C PRO A 72 5.99 15.51 0.08
N THR A 73 6.81 15.17 -0.90
CA THR A 73 8.27 15.19 -0.80
C THR A 73 8.81 16.53 -1.31
N GLN A 74 9.96 16.97 -0.78
CA GLN A 74 10.68 18.14 -1.26
C GLN A 74 11.69 17.78 -2.36
N GLU A 75 11.67 16.55 -2.88
CA GLU A 75 12.55 16.13 -3.95
C GLU A 75 12.04 16.70 -5.28
N ASP A 76 12.91 17.45 -5.95
CA ASP A 76 12.56 18.14 -7.19
C ASP A 76 12.25 17.15 -8.31
N GLY A 77 11.00 17.15 -8.78
CA GLY A 77 10.61 16.60 -10.07
C GLY A 77 9.90 15.24 -10.06
N VAL A 78 9.66 14.62 -8.90
CA VAL A 78 8.89 13.37 -8.80
C VAL A 78 7.69 13.58 -7.89
N ASP A 79 6.47 13.46 -8.46
CA ASP A 79 5.27 13.42 -7.64
C ASP A 79 5.21 12.07 -6.90
N PRO A 80 5.25 12.05 -5.55
CA PRO A 80 5.27 10.80 -4.81
C PRO A 80 3.98 9.99 -4.96
N VAL A 81 2.84 10.62 -5.26
CA VAL A 81 1.58 9.94 -5.56
C VAL A 81 1.67 9.22 -6.90
N GLU A 82 2.20 9.88 -7.93
CA GLU A 82 2.39 9.26 -9.24
C GLU A 82 3.42 8.13 -9.18
N ALA A 83 4.53 8.32 -8.48
CA ALA A 83 5.55 7.29 -8.30
C ALA A 83 4.99 6.06 -7.58
N PHE A 84 4.17 6.25 -6.54
CA PHE A 84 3.48 5.15 -5.88
C PHE A 84 2.58 4.42 -6.88
N ALA A 85 1.69 5.13 -7.56
CA ALA A 85 0.72 4.52 -8.48
C ALA A 85 1.40 3.75 -9.63
N GLN A 86 2.52 4.25 -10.15
CA GLN A 86 3.32 3.58 -11.17
C GLN A 86 3.91 2.24 -10.71
N ASN A 87 4.13 2.05 -9.40
CA ASN A 87 4.60 0.76 -8.88
C ASN A 87 3.46 -0.24 -8.64
N VAL A 88 2.20 0.22 -8.65
CA VAL A 88 1.02 -0.64 -8.49
C VAL A 88 0.55 -1.20 -9.85
N LEU A 89 0.68 -0.42 -10.92
CA LEU A 89 0.30 -0.76 -12.30
C LEU A 89 1.35 -1.63 -13.00
#